data_AF-A0A2W6IMA8-F1
#
_entry.id   AF-A0A2W6IMA8-F1
#
_cell.length_a   1.000
_cell.length_b   1.000
_cell.length_c   1.000
_cell.angle_alpha   90.00
_cell.angle_beta   90.00
_cell.angle_gamma   90.00
#
_symmetry.space_group_name_H-M   'P 1'
#
loop_
_entity.id
_entity.type
_entity.pdbx_description
1 polymer ?
#
loop_
_entity_poly.entity_id
_entity_poly.type
_entity_poly.pdbx_seq_one_letter_code
_entity_poly.pdbx_strand_id
1 'polypeptide(L)'
;MYDLSYFFHFKRHLALRFHRDINGGGTQQLEVLRKDGAQRLIEVYFDPVIGDGSYLYEADLITDQRKDYEPSVNRGKRRFAATRADLHIDWSDDQVQQWLADTVRLSETPDTLAGWVEADLQMFVVCSGVASCNTRVVISHSKLAGYAAEGLTLEDLKSRLICSKCVKRPSRTLVF
;
A
#
# COMPACT_ATOMS: atom_id res chain seq x y z
N MET A 1 -2.36 1.93 -5.03
CA MET A 1 -1.82 0.58 -4.71
C MET A 1 -1.22 0.49 -3.30
N TYR A 2 -0.52 1.51 -2.76
CA TYR A 2 0.04 1.47 -1.40
C TYR A 2 -0.97 1.69 -0.26
N ASP A 3 -2.15 2.23 -0.55
CA ASP A 3 -3.09 2.68 0.48
C ASP A 3 -3.72 1.50 1.26
N LEU A 4 -4.04 0.41 0.57
CA LEU A 4 -4.61 -0.79 1.19
C LEU A 4 -3.59 -1.59 2.00
N SER A 5 -2.28 -1.40 1.75
CA SER A 5 -1.23 -2.12 2.46
C SER A 5 -1.27 -1.90 3.97
N TYR A 6 -1.72 -0.72 4.41
CA TYR A 6 -1.86 -0.40 5.82
C TYR A 6 -2.97 -1.19 6.51
N PHE A 7 -4.11 -1.37 5.83
CA PHE A 7 -5.18 -2.23 6.34
C PHE A 7 -4.67 -3.64 6.57
N PHE A 8 -4.12 -4.28 5.53
CA PHE A 8 -3.63 -5.65 5.63
C PHE A 8 -2.49 -5.78 6.66
N HIS A 9 -1.63 -4.76 6.77
CA HIS A 9 -0.56 -4.75 7.77
C HIS A 9 -1.02 -4.67 9.21
N PHE A 10 -2.04 -3.86 9.51
CA PHE A 10 -2.49 -3.66 10.89
C PHE A 10 -3.64 -4.56 11.31
N LYS A 11 -4.58 -4.86 10.41
CA LYS A 11 -5.76 -5.69 10.70
C LYS A 11 -5.55 -7.16 10.41
N ARG A 12 -4.83 -7.48 9.34
CA ARG A 12 -4.61 -8.87 8.90
C ARG A 12 -3.22 -9.39 9.21
N HIS A 13 -2.36 -8.57 9.80
CA HIS A 13 -0.98 -8.93 10.13
C HIS A 13 -0.22 -9.46 8.91
N LEU A 14 -0.45 -8.86 7.74
CA LEU A 14 0.24 -9.18 6.49
C LEU A 14 1.23 -8.08 6.12
N ALA A 15 2.47 -8.44 5.79
CA ALA A 15 3.46 -7.51 5.29
C ALA A 15 3.62 -7.69 3.78
N LEU A 16 3.49 -6.58 3.04
CA LEU A 16 3.86 -6.51 1.64
C LEU A 16 5.27 -5.95 1.52
N ARG A 17 6.16 -6.67 0.83
CA ARG A 17 7.52 -6.22 0.53
C ARG A 17 7.75 -6.26 -0.96
N PHE A 18 8.35 -5.20 -1.48
CA PHE A 18 8.75 -5.17 -2.88
C PHE A 18 10.25 -4.92 -2.95
N HIS A 19 11.00 -5.97 -3.29
CA HIS A 19 12.43 -5.94 -3.49
C HIS A 19 12.72 -5.54 -4.92
N ARG A 20 13.41 -4.42 -5.06
CA ARG A 20 13.85 -3.92 -6.36
C ARG A 20 15.35 -4.05 -6.48
N ASP A 21 15.82 -4.55 -7.62
CA ASP A 21 17.20 -4.33 -7.99
C ASP A 21 17.41 -2.81 -8.15
N ILE A 22 18.36 -2.26 -7.39
CA ILE A 22 18.63 -0.83 -7.28
C ILE A 22 18.97 -0.22 -8.65
N ASN A 23 19.59 -1.02 -9.51
CA ASN A 23 20.00 -0.62 -10.84
C ASN A 23 18.90 -0.82 -11.89
N GLY A 24 17.76 -1.42 -11.54
CA GLY A 24 16.67 -1.71 -12.47
C GLY A 24 17.06 -2.68 -13.60
N GLY A 25 18.10 -3.48 -13.41
CA GLY A 25 18.62 -4.43 -14.40
C GLY A 25 18.27 -5.88 -14.09
N GLY A 26 18.19 -6.25 -12.81
CA GLY A 26 17.95 -7.62 -12.35
C GLY A 26 16.49 -7.93 -12.00
N THR A 27 16.24 -9.20 -11.69
CA THR A 27 14.96 -9.72 -11.20
C THR A 27 14.46 -8.94 -9.99
N GLN A 28 13.16 -8.69 -9.97
CA GLN A 28 12.46 -7.95 -8.94
C GLN A 28 11.48 -8.90 -8.26
N GLN A 29 11.13 -8.66 -7.00
CA GLN A 29 10.33 -9.61 -6.25
C GLN A 29 9.30 -8.90 -5.38
N LEU A 30 8.04 -9.32 -5.48
CA LEU A 30 6.97 -8.95 -4.57
C LEU A 30 6.71 -10.13 -3.62
N GLU A 31 6.71 -9.87 -2.32
CA GLU A 31 6.42 -10.86 -1.28
C GLU A 31 5.24 -10.40 -0.41
N VAL A 32 4.32 -11.32 -0.14
CA VAL A 32 3.32 -11.20 0.93
C VAL A 32 3.70 -12.18 2.04
N LEU A 33 3.88 -11.66 3.24
CA LEU A 33 4.36 -12.40 4.40
C LEU A 33 3.36 -12.28 5.56
N ARG A 34 3.31 -13.29 6.42
CA ARG A 34 2.79 -13.06 7.78
C ARG A 34 3.75 -12.13 8.53
N LYS A 35 3.20 -11.21 9.33
CA LYS A 35 3.96 -10.14 10.01
C LYS A 35 4.95 -10.67 11.05
N ASP A 36 4.73 -11.87 11.57
CA ASP A 36 5.71 -12.60 12.38
C ASP A 36 6.99 -12.97 11.61
N GLY A 37 7.00 -12.79 10.29
CA GLY A 37 8.14 -13.01 9.41
C GLY A 37 8.47 -14.49 9.20
N ALA A 38 7.66 -15.40 9.76
CA ALA A 38 7.94 -16.82 9.75
C ALA A 38 7.53 -17.50 8.45
N GLN A 39 6.58 -16.92 7.69
CA GLN A 39 6.01 -17.56 6.53
C GLN A 39 5.79 -16.59 5.36
N ARG A 40 6.40 -16.91 4.21
CA ARG A 40 6.05 -16.35 2.90
C ARG A 40 4.76 -17.02 2.43
N LEU A 41 3.78 -16.20 2.05
CA LEU A 41 2.47 -16.65 1.60
C LEU A 41 2.35 -16.58 0.09
N ILE A 42 2.84 -15.49 -0.50
CA ILE A 42 2.82 -15.25 -1.94
C ILE A 42 4.15 -14.64 -2.32
N GLU A 43 4.78 -15.16 -3.37
CA GLU A 43 5.97 -14.59 -3.97
C GLU A 43 5.72 -14.43 -5.47
N VAL A 44 6.00 -13.24 -6.01
CA VAL A 44 5.91 -12.99 -7.45
C VAL A 44 7.23 -12.42 -7.92
N TYR A 45 7.82 -13.08 -8.90
CA TYR A 45 9.10 -12.74 -9.51
C TYR A 45 8.86 -12.04 -10.84
N PHE A 46 9.55 -10.93 -11.04
CA PHE A 46 9.47 -10.13 -12.25
C PHE A 46 10.84 -10.05 -12.89
N ASP A 47 10.93 -10.55 -14.11
CA ASP A 47 12.16 -10.49 -14.89
C ASP A 47 12.08 -9.37 -15.94
N PRO A 48 13.22 -8.79 -16.31
CA PRO A 48 13.27 -7.81 -17.36
C PRO A 48 12.89 -8.41 -18.71
N VAL A 49 11.99 -7.75 -19.43
CA VAL A 49 11.59 -8.14 -20.79
C VAL A 49 12.25 -7.25 -21.84
N ILE A 50 12.58 -7.84 -22.99
CA ILE A 50 13.20 -7.16 -24.13
C ILE A 50 12.12 -6.95 -25.21
N GLY A 51 12.00 -5.72 -25.71
CA GLY A 51 11.06 -5.37 -26.80
C GLY A 51 9.67 -4.94 -26.32
N ASP A 52 8.68 -5.10 -27.20
CA ASP A 52 7.29 -4.64 -27.01
C ASP A 52 6.35 -5.73 -26.47
N GLY A 53 6.90 -6.77 -25.84
CA GLY A 53 6.10 -7.77 -25.14
C GLY A 53 5.26 -7.14 -24.01
N SER A 54 4.21 -7.85 -23.60
CA SER A 54 3.37 -7.44 -22.46
C SER A 54 4.23 -7.29 -21.20
N TYR A 55 4.19 -6.11 -20.60
CA TYR A 55 4.89 -5.81 -19.35
C TYR A 55 3.90 -5.24 -18.34
N LEU A 56 4.24 -5.38 -17.05
CA LEU A 56 3.40 -4.91 -15.94
C LEU A 56 3.82 -3.53 -15.44
N TYR A 57 5.13 -3.25 -15.43
CA TYR A 57 5.64 -1.93 -15.04
C TYR A 57 7.04 -1.66 -15.61
N GLU A 58 7.47 -0.39 -15.47
CA GLU A 58 8.79 0.09 -15.85
C GLU A 58 9.57 0.61 -14.64
N ALA A 59 10.88 0.38 -14.61
CA ALA A 59 11.80 0.98 -13.64
C ALA A 59 13.00 1.65 -14.35
N ASP A 60 13.64 2.62 -13.72
CA ASP A 60 14.84 3.25 -14.25
C ASP A 60 16.01 2.27 -14.27
N LEU A 61 16.71 2.21 -15.41
CA LEU A 61 17.95 1.45 -15.54
C LEU A 61 19.13 2.37 -15.19
N ILE A 62 19.67 2.19 -14.00
CA ILE A 62 20.78 2.99 -13.48
C ILE A 62 22.05 2.16 -13.57
N THR A 63 23.05 2.68 -14.27
CA THR A 63 24.37 2.02 -14.37
C THR A 63 25.44 2.91 -13.75
N ASP A 64 26.35 2.31 -12.99
CA ASP A 64 27.60 2.97 -12.63
C ASP A 64 28.48 3.15 -13.88
N GLN A 65 29.48 4.04 -13.80
CA GLN A 65 30.50 4.18 -14.84
C GLN A 65 31.77 3.37 -14.52
N ARG A 66 31.66 2.34 -13.66
CA ARG A 66 32.75 1.50 -13.13
C ARG A 66 33.85 2.27 -12.40
N LYS A 67 33.56 3.50 -12.00
CA LYS A 67 34.46 4.39 -11.26
C LYS A 67 33.67 5.10 -10.18
N ASP A 68 34.18 5.02 -8.95
CA ASP A 68 33.47 5.40 -7.74
C ASP A 68 33.20 6.92 -7.61
N TYR A 69 33.79 7.73 -8.49
CA TYR A 69 33.69 9.20 -8.49
C TYR A 69 32.82 9.76 -9.62
N GLU A 70 32.36 8.94 -10.57
CA GLU A 70 31.52 9.39 -11.67
C GLU A 70 30.03 9.16 -11.33
N PRO A 71 29.15 10.16 -11.57
CA PRO A 71 27.74 10.02 -11.25
C PRO A 71 27.11 8.89 -12.06
N SER A 72 26.23 8.14 -11.41
CA SER A 72 25.43 7.09 -12.04
C SER A 72 24.59 7.65 -13.20
N VAL A 73 24.50 6.91 -14.29
CA VAL A 73 23.78 7.34 -15.50
C VAL A 73 22.46 6.57 -15.61
N ASN A 74 21.36 7.28 -15.78
CA ASN A 74 20.09 6.68 -16.17
C ASN A 74 20.13 6.35 -17.67
N ARG A 75 20.08 5.06 -18.00
CA ARG A 75 20.11 4.50 -19.37
C ARG A 75 18.73 4.34 -19.99
N GLY A 76 17.69 4.90 -19.35
CA GLY A 76 16.30 4.82 -19.77
C GLY A 76 15.47 3.93 -18.86
N LYS A 77 14.35 3.44 -19.37
CA LYS A 77 13.44 2.57 -18.63
C LYS A 77 13.65 1.11 -19.04
N ARG A 78 13.58 0.22 -18.04
CA ARG A 78 13.53 -1.23 -18.21
C ARG A 78 12.12 -1.70 -17.88
N ARG A 79 11.55 -2.55 -18.76
CA ARG A 79 10.23 -3.15 -18.59
C ARG A 79 10.34 -4.48 -17.87
N PHE A 80 9.35 -4.78 -17.03
CA PHE A 80 9.29 -5.99 -16.23
C PHE A 80 7.96 -6.72 -16.41
N ALA A 81 8.01 -8.04 -16.54
CA ALA A 81 6.84 -8.91 -16.57
C ALA A 81 6.93 -9.94 -15.45
N ALA A 82 5.78 -10.35 -14.90
CA ALA A 82 5.75 -11.45 -13.94
C ALA A 82 6.04 -12.77 -14.66
N THR A 83 7.11 -13.46 -14.26
CA THR A 83 7.55 -14.70 -14.90
C THR A 83 7.29 -15.93 -14.04
N ARG A 84 7.21 -15.77 -12.72
CA ARG A 84 6.90 -16.85 -11.78
C ARG A 84 6.11 -16.32 -10.59
N ALA A 85 5.19 -17.14 -10.10
CA ALA A 85 4.55 -16.93 -8.81
C ALA A 85 4.56 -18.22 -7.99
N ASP A 86 4.96 -18.11 -6.73
CA ASP A 86 4.93 -19.19 -5.75
C ASP A 86 3.85 -18.86 -4.71
N LEU A 87 2.89 -19.78 -4.55
CA LEU A 87 1.72 -19.59 -3.68
C LEU A 87 1.76 -20.63 -2.55
N HIS A 88 1.86 -20.14 -1.33
CA HIS A 88 1.90 -20.93 -0.09
C HIS A 88 0.67 -20.62 0.78
N ILE A 89 -0.49 -20.55 0.13
CA ILE A 89 -1.78 -20.29 0.75
C ILE A 89 -2.77 -21.38 0.34
N ASP A 90 -3.61 -21.77 1.28
CA ASP A 90 -4.78 -22.58 1.00
C ASP A 90 -5.94 -21.65 0.66
N TRP A 91 -6.40 -21.69 -0.58
CA TRP A 91 -7.51 -20.85 -1.04
C TRP A 91 -8.85 -21.24 -0.42
N SER A 92 -8.97 -22.43 0.17
CA SER A 92 -10.18 -22.85 0.89
C SER A 92 -10.21 -22.40 2.35
N ASP A 93 -9.11 -21.84 2.86
CA ASP A 93 -9.01 -21.34 4.23
C ASP A 93 -9.93 -20.10 4.43
N ASP A 94 -10.77 -20.14 5.47
CA ASP A 94 -11.69 -19.06 5.84
C ASP A 94 -10.97 -17.71 6.01
N GLN A 95 -9.74 -17.73 6.51
CA GLN A 95 -8.91 -16.54 6.67
C GLN A 95 -8.54 -15.94 5.31
N VAL A 96 -8.18 -16.78 4.33
CA VAL A 96 -7.85 -16.34 2.97
C VAL A 96 -9.10 -15.82 2.26
N GLN A 97 -10.24 -16.48 2.44
CA GLN A 97 -11.54 -15.99 1.94
C GLN A 97 -11.89 -14.63 2.54
N GLN A 98 -11.62 -14.43 3.83
CA GLN A 98 -11.82 -13.13 4.47
C GLN A 98 -10.90 -12.04 3.89
N TRP A 99 -9.65 -12.35 3.57
CA TRP A 99 -8.74 -11.40 2.92
C TRP A 99 -9.20 -11.03 1.51
N LEU A 100 -9.76 -11.99 0.76
CA LEU A 100 -10.34 -11.73 -0.55
C LEU A 100 -11.55 -10.80 -0.44
N ALA A 101 -12.46 -11.08 0.49
CA ALA A 101 -13.63 -10.23 0.75
C ALA A 101 -13.22 -8.80 1.16
N ASP A 102 -12.21 -8.66 2.03
CA ASP A 102 -11.66 -7.33 2.37
C ASP A 102 -11.05 -6.62 1.17
N THR A 103 -10.36 -7.35 0.28
CA THR A 103 -9.77 -6.75 -0.92
C THR A 103 -10.84 -6.16 -1.82
N VAL A 104 -11.94 -6.89 -2.05
CA VAL A 104 -13.09 -6.40 -2.83
C VAL A 104 -13.72 -5.19 -2.14
N ARG A 105 -14.10 -5.35 -0.86
CA ARG A 105 -14.73 -4.29 -0.06
C ARG A 105 -13.93 -2.98 -0.07
N LEU A 106 -12.61 -3.06 0.05
CA LEU A 106 -11.74 -1.88 0.09
C LEU A 106 -11.45 -1.32 -1.32
N SER A 107 -11.55 -2.12 -2.37
CA SER A 107 -11.36 -1.65 -3.76
C SER A 107 -12.58 -0.92 -4.30
N GLU A 108 -13.77 -1.23 -3.76
CA GLU A 108 -15.05 -0.61 -4.12
C GLU A 108 -15.43 0.53 -3.16
N THR A 109 -14.44 1.13 -2.49
CA THR A 109 -14.66 2.19 -1.50
C THR A 109 -15.32 3.42 -2.15
N PRO A 110 -16.47 3.89 -1.63
CA PRO A 110 -17.12 5.11 -2.14
C PRO A 110 -16.29 6.38 -1.90
N ASP A 111 -16.50 7.44 -2.68
CA ASP A 111 -15.79 8.71 -2.48
C ASP A 111 -16.48 9.65 -1.47
N THR A 112 -17.59 9.23 -0.88
CA THR A 112 -18.39 10.04 0.06
C THR A 112 -18.33 9.50 1.48
N LEU A 113 -18.44 10.40 2.47
CA LEU A 113 -18.46 9.99 3.88
C LEU A 113 -19.70 9.13 4.20
N ALA A 114 -20.85 9.44 3.60
CA ALA A 114 -22.05 8.62 3.72
C ALA A 114 -21.84 7.20 3.17
N GLY A 115 -21.21 7.07 2.00
CA GLY A 115 -20.88 5.77 1.43
C GLY A 115 -19.90 4.98 2.30
N TRP A 116 -18.95 5.65 2.97
CA TRP A 116 -18.07 4.98 3.94
C TRP A 116 -18.85 4.42 5.13
N VAL A 117 -19.86 5.15 5.60
CA VAL A 117 -20.73 4.72 6.70
C VAL A 117 -21.58 3.52 6.27
N GLU A 118 -22.22 3.58 5.10
CA GLU A 118 -23.04 2.49 4.56
C GLU A 118 -22.24 1.21 4.33
N ALA A 119 -20.99 1.32 3.90
CA ALA A 119 -20.09 0.20 3.66
C ALA A 119 -19.33 -0.29 4.93
N ASP A 120 -19.72 0.20 6.12
CA ASP A 120 -19.08 -0.11 7.41
C ASP A 120 -17.55 0.08 7.41
N LEU A 121 -17.10 1.16 6.76
CA LEU A 121 -15.68 1.49 6.63
C LEU A 121 -15.19 2.31 7.81
N GLN A 122 -13.90 2.18 8.10
CA GLN A 122 -13.18 2.98 9.08
C GLN A 122 -12.21 3.94 8.37
N MET A 123 -11.77 4.97 9.08
CA MET A 123 -10.77 5.90 8.56
C MET A 123 -9.48 5.75 9.34
N PHE A 124 -8.41 5.37 8.66
CA PHE A 124 -7.06 5.34 9.23
C PHE A 124 -6.32 6.63 8.91
N VAL A 125 -5.91 7.33 9.96
CA VAL A 125 -5.24 8.63 9.88
C VAL A 125 -3.81 8.48 10.36
N VAL A 126 -2.86 8.88 9.51
CA VAL A 126 -1.43 8.89 9.83
C VAL A 126 -0.94 10.34 9.87
N CYS A 127 -0.36 10.73 11.00
CA CYS A 127 0.35 11.99 11.12
C CYS A 127 1.85 11.74 11.07
N SER A 128 2.50 12.32 10.06
CA SER A 128 3.95 12.46 9.94
C SER A 128 4.37 13.88 9.59
N GLY A 129 3.66 14.88 10.15
CA GLY A 129 3.88 16.30 9.85
C GLY A 129 5.22 16.86 10.36
N VAL A 130 5.87 16.15 11.28
CA VAL A 130 7.27 16.38 11.70
C VAL A 130 7.95 15.02 11.81
N ALA A 131 9.27 14.97 11.61
CA ALA A 131 10.03 13.72 11.57
C ALA A 131 9.85 12.82 12.82
N SER A 132 9.59 13.42 13.98
CA SER A 132 9.38 12.72 15.25
C SER A 132 7.92 12.35 15.55
N CYS A 133 6.96 12.76 14.72
CA CYS A 133 5.56 12.41 14.87
C CYS A 133 5.21 11.26 13.92
N ASN A 134 4.68 10.18 14.48
CA ASN A 134 4.17 9.03 13.72
C ASN A 134 2.86 8.55 14.37
N THR A 135 2.02 9.51 14.74
CA THR A 135 0.75 9.22 15.43
C THR A 135 -0.21 8.58 14.44
N ARG A 136 -0.82 7.47 14.84
CA ARG A 136 -1.73 6.68 14.01
C ARG A 136 -3.03 6.50 14.76
N VAL A 137 -4.15 6.79 14.12
CA VAL A 137 -5.48 6.69 14.71
C VAL A 137 -6.43 6.02 13.72
N VAL A 138 -7.30 5.16 14.23
CA VAL A 138 -8.45 4.64 13.51
C VAL A 138 -9.68 5.38 14.03
N ILE A 139 -10.38 6.09 13.15
CA ILE A 139 -11.70 6.64 13.44
C ILE A 139 -12.72 5.55 13.13
N SER A 140 -13.47 5.14 14.14
CA SER A 140 -14.48 4.09 14.03
C SER A 140 -15.64 4.50 13.15
N HIS A 141 -16.32 3.52 12.57
CA HIS A 141 -17.58 3.68 11.85
C HIS A 141 -18.57 4.56 12.62
N SER A 142 -18.79 4.31 13.91
CA SER A 142 -19.70 5.10 14.75
C SER A 142 -19.36 6.59 14.82
N LYS A 143 -18.07 6.95 14.81
CA LYS A 143 -17.64 8.35 14.79
C LYS A 143 -17.83 8.97 13.40
N LEU A 144 -17.54 8.21 12.34
CA LEU A 144 -17.79 8.65 10.98
C LEU A 144 -19.28 8.89 10.73
N ALA A 145 -20.15 8.02 11.25
CA ALA A 145 -21.60 8.18 11.20
C ALA A 145 -22.06 9.46 11.90
N GLY A 146 -21.48 9.79 13.06
CA GLY A 146 -21.73 11.07 13.74
C GLY A 146 -21.37 12.28 12.87
N TYR A 147 -20.17 12.29 12.27
CA TYR A 147 -19.75 13.37 11.37
C TYR A 147 -20.62 13.48 10.11
N ALA A 148 -21.05 12.35 9.54
CA ALA A 148 -21.96 12.32 8.40
C ALA A 148 -23.33 12.92 8.78
N ALA A 149 -23.86 12.59 9.96
CA ALA A 149 -25.11 13.13 10.47
C ALA A 149 -25.05 14.65 10.75
N GLU A 150 -23.87 15.17 11.09
CA GLU A 150 -23.59 16.61 11.19
C GLU A 150 -23.46 17.30 9.81
N GLY A 151 -23.57 16.56 8.71
CA GLY A 151 -23.51 17.08 7.35
C GLY A 151 -22.10 17.35 6.84
N LEU A 152 -21.06 16.80 7.48
CA LEU A 152 -19.69 16.93 6.99
C LEU A 152 -19.47 16.06 5.76
N THR A 153 -18.76 16.60 4.78
CA THR A 153 -18.21 15.80 3.68
C THR A 153 -16.91 15.10 4.09
N LEU A 154 -16.47 14.13 3.28
CA LEU A 154 -15.19 13.47 3.49
C LEU A 154 -14.01 14.45 3.38
N GLU A 155 -14.09 15.42 2.46
CA GLU A 155 -13.07 16.47 2.32
C GLU A 155 -13.08 17.45 3.50
N ASP A 156 -14.27 17.87 3.96
CA ASP A 156 -14.39 18.70 5.16
C ASP A 156 -13.76 18.04 6.36
N LEU A 157 -14.07 16.77 6.59
CA LEU A 157 -13.51 15.99 7.69
C LEU A 157 -11.98 15.94 7.56
N LYS A 158 -11.44 15.57 6.39
CA LYS A 158 -9.99 15.53 6.13
C LYS A 158 -9.31 16.87 6.40
N SER A 159 -9.94 17.99 6.03
CA SER A 159 -9.39 19.33 6.22
C SER A 159 -9.34 19.80 7.68
N ARG A 160 -10.25 19.27 8.52
CA ARG A 160 -10.39 19.60 9.95
C ARG A 160 -9.52 18.75 10.86
N LEU A 161 -8.96 17.64 10.38
CA LEU A 161 -8.10 16.78 11.18
C LEU A 161 -6.80 17.48 11.57
N ILE A 162 -6.53 17.54 12.87
CA ILE A 162 -5.30 18.07 13.45
C ILE A 162 -4.74 17.04 14.43
N CYS A 163 -3.43 16.78 14.32
CA CYS A 163 -2.75 15.89 15.26
C CYS A 163 -2.62 16.54 16.63
N SER A 164 -3.16 15.92 17.67
CA SER A 164 -3.05 16.41 19.06
C SER A 164 -1.60 16.51 19.56
N LYS A 165 -0.67 15.71 19.02
CA LYS A 165 0.73 15.67 19.46
C LYS A 165 1.61 16.78 18.86
N CYS A 166 1.41 17.11 17.59
CA CYS A 166 2.28 18.06 16.87
C CYS A 166 1.54 19.25 16.24
N VAL A 167 0.20 19.29 16.38
CA VAL A 167 -0.69 20.36 15.88
C VAL A 167 -0.56 20.57 14.36
N LYS A 168 -0.06 19.57 13.63
CA LYS A 168 -0.02 19.55 12.16
C LYS A 168 -1.17 18.73 11.61
N ARG A 169 -1.55 19.04 10.37
CA ARG A 169 -2.46 18.21 9.58
C ARG A 169 -1.86 16.82 9.37
N PRO A 170 -2.69 15.77 9.32
CA PRO A 170 -2.20 14.44 9.00
C PRO A 170 -1.59 14.43 7.60
N SER A 171 -0.59 13.57 7.42
CA SER A 171 0.06 13.41 6.12
C SER A 171 -0.73 12.49 5.21
N ARG A 172 -1.50 11.54 5.79
CA ARG A 172 -2.31 10.58 5.04
C ARG A 172 -3.60 10.24 5.77
N THR A 173 -4.65 10.03 4.98
CA THR A 173 -5.95 9.52 5.41
C THR A 173 -6.34 8.40 4.46
N LEU A 174 -6.57 7.21 4.99
CA LEU A 174 -6.78 5.98 4.23
C LEU A 174 -8.07 5.31 4.70
N VAL A 175 -8.68 4.53 3.81
CA VAL A 175 -9.77 3.61 4.18
C VAL A 175 -9.21 2.45 5.03
N PHE A 176 -10.01 1.94 5.96
CA PHE A 176 -9.61 0.92 6.93
C PHE A 176 -10.76 0.04 7.39
#